data_AF-A0A3D0JV46-F1
#
_entry.id   AF-A0A3D0JV46-F1
#
_cell.length_a   1.000
_cell.length_b   1.000
_cell.length_c   1.000
_cell.angle_alpha   90.00
_cell.angle_beta   90.00
_cell.angle_gamma   90.00
#
_symmetry.space_group_name_H-M   'P 1'
#
loop_
_entity.id
_entity.type
_entity.pdbx_description
1 polymer ?
#
loop_
_entity_poly.entity_id
_entity_poly.type
_entity_poly.pdbx_seq_one_letter_code
_entity_poly.pdbx_strand_id
1 'polypeptide(L)'
;MRLRQRLENLPVGRKLLAALLVLLAPVMLVANLAFISAAYWITQESMAPQALHTLGRLIASPALSAQALRSPDSAEALLKRLDEYAPLRAAVIYDGNGNSVAQLQRGEKLQLPQELDELQNWRVTAFRTNLLVELPHPSGRPGALLLVASSELPGA
;
A
#
# COMPACT_ATOMS: atom_id res chain seq x y z
N MET A 1 23.23 38.50 22.82
CA MET A 1 24.48 39.31 22.84
C MET A 1 25.77 38.50 23.09
N ARG A 2 25.81 37.48 23.97
CA ARG A 2 27.06 36.73 24.27
C ARG A 2 27.66 35.87 23.13
N LEU A 3 26.85 35.42 22.15
CA LEU A 3 27.34 34.51 21.10
C LEU A 3 28.18 35.22 20.03
N ARG A 4 27.76 36.43 19.63
CA ARG A 4 28.44 37.25 18.61
C ARG A 4 29.84 37.68 19.07
N GLN A 5 29.97 38.15 20.32
CA GLN A 5 31.26 38.52 20.91
C GLN A 5 32.22 37.32 21.04
N ARG A 6 31.70 36.12 21.32
CA ARG A 6 32.52 34.90 21.33
C ARG A 6 32.98 34.48 19.94
N LEU A 7 32.18 34.73 18.90
CA LEU A 7 32.55 34.46 17.50
C LEU A 7 33.58 35.46 16.98
N GLU A 8 33.46 36.74 17.35
CA GLU A 8 34.38 37.82 16.96
C GLU A 8 35.78 37.67 17.58
N ASN A 9 35.88 37.14 18.80
CA ASN A 9 37.16 36.95 19.52
C ASN A 9 37.89 35.63 19.21
N LEU A 10 37.42 34.82 18.24
CA LEU A 10 38.10 33.59 17.85
C LEU A 10 39.30 33.86 16.93
N PRO A 11 40.42 33.11 17.07
CA PRO A 11 41.52 33.16 16.11
C PRO A 11 41.03 32.74 14.72
N VAL A 12 41.62 33.32 13.67
CA VAL A 12 41.15 33.22 12.27
C VAL A 12 40.89 31.76 11.84
N GLY A 13 41.76 30.83 12.22
CA GLY A 13 41.58 29.40 11.92
C GLY A 13 40.30 28.79 12.53
N ARG A 14 39.92 29.17 13.75
CA ARG A 14 38.67 28.70 14.37
C ARG A 14 37.43 29.34 13.75
N LYS A 15 37.53 30.58 13.25
CA LYS A 15 36.44 31.22 12.49
C LYS A 15 36.19 30.49 11.17
N LEU A 16 37.24 30.11 10.46
CA LEU A 16 37.14 29.32 9.24
C LEU A 16 36.55 27.93 9.50
N LEU A 17 36.99 27.24 10.56
CA LEU A 17 36.42 25.94 10.95
C LEU A 17 34.95 26.05 11.36
N ALA A 18 34.58 27.09 12.11
CA ALA A 18 33.19 27.33 12.50
C ALA A 18 32.31 27.64 11.28
N ALA A 19 32.78 28.47 10.35
CA ALA A 19 32.07 28.77 9.11
C ALA A 19 31.91 27.51 8.25
N LEU A 20 32.96 26.68 8.15
CA LEU A 20 32.91 25.41 7.44
C LEU A 20 31.90 24.44 8.08
N LEU A 21 31.89 24.30 9.40
CA LEU A 21 30.92 23.47 10.12
C LEU A 21 29.48 23.95 9.93
N VAL A 22 29.26 25.26 9.99
CA VAL A 22 27.94 25.86 9.76
C VAL A 22 27.47 25.63 8.32
N LEU A 23 28.39 25.53 7.36
CA LEU A 23 28.06 25.25 5.97
C LEU A 23 27.83 23.74 5.72
N LEU A 24 28.60 22.86 6.37
CA LEU A 24 28.51 21.41 6.20
C LEU A 24 27.31 20.78 6.92
N ALA A 25 26.99 21.25 8.13
CA ALA A 25 25.94 20.64 8.95
C ALA A 25 24.55 20.64 8.28
N PRO A 26 24.08 21.74 7.66
CA PRO A 26 22.79 21.76 6.95
C PRO A 26 22.81 20.83 5.74
N VAL A 27 23.92 20.80 4.99
CA VAL A 27 24.05 19.95 3.80
C VAL A 27 23.97 18.48 4.20
N MET A 28 24.68 18.05 5.25
CA MET A 28 24.56 16.70 5.77
C MET A 28 23.13 16.39 6.23
N LEU A 29 22.47 17.31 6.93
CA LEU A 29 21.13 17.08 7.47
C LEU A 29 20.11 16.94 6.33
N VAL A 30 20.13 17.84 5.34
CA VAL A 30 19.24 17.78 4.17
C VAL A 30 19.53 16.53 3.34
N ALA A 31 20.79 16.17 3.12
CA ALA A 31 21.15 14.98 2.36
C ALA A 31 20.67 13.68 3.04
N ASN A 32 20.86 13.58 4.37
CA ASN A 32 20.40 12.41 5.12
C ASN A 32 18.86 12.33 5.15
N LEU A 33 18.19 13.47 5.34
CA LEU A 33 16.73 13.50 5.34
C LEU A 33 16.18 13.11 3.96
N ALA A 34 16.74 13.65 2.88
CA ALA A 34 16.37 13.30 1.52
C ALA A 34 16.62 11.81 1.23
N PHE A 35 17.73 11.25 1.70
CA PHE A 35 18.03 9.83 1.54
C PHE A 35 17.02 8.93 2.27
N ILE A 36 16.70 9.25 3.53
CA ILE A 36 15.71 8.50 4.32
C ILE A 36 14.32 8.63 3.69
N SER A 37 13.93 9.83 3.24
CA SER A 37 12.65 10.05 2.57
C SER A 37 12.55 9.26 1.25
N ALA A 38 13.61 9.23 0.43
CA ALA A 38 13.63 8.44 -0.79
C ALA A 38 13.55 6.94 -0.50
N ALA A 39 14.31 6.45 0.49
CA ALA A 39 14.26 5.05 0.91
C ALA A 39 12.88 4.65 1.46
N TYR A 40 12.26 5.52 2.26
CA TYR A 40 10.89 5.32 2.75
C TYR A 40 9.91 5.24 1.59
N TRP A 41 10.03 6.15 0.61
CA TRP A 41 9.15 6.19 -0.55
C TRP A 41 9.28 4.94 -1.43
N ILE A 42 10.51 4.51 -1.75
CA ILE A 42 10.80 3.26 -2.49
C ILE A 42 10.28 2.03 -1.74
N THR A 43 10.43 2.02 -0.42
CA THR A 43 9.94 0.91 0.43
C THR A 43 8.42 0.85 0.38
N GLN A 44 7.72 1.98 0.43
CA GLN A 44 6.28 2.02 0.39
C GLN A 44 5.73 1.52 -0.97
N GLU A 45 6.37 1.92 -2.08
CA GLU A 45 6.09 1.40 -3.43
C GLU A 45 6.24 -0.13 -3.50
N SER A 46 7.27 -0.67 -2.82
CA SER A 46 7.64 -2.09 -2.90
C SER A 46 6.91 -2.99 -1.88
N MET A 47 6.37 -2.44 -0.79
CA MET A 47 5.69 -3.19 0.27
C MET A 47 4.22 -3.51 -0.07
N ALA A 48 3.56 -2.68 -0.90
CA ALA A 48 2.18 -2.91 -1.28
C ALA A 48 1.97 -4.31 -1.93
N PRO A 49 2.77 -4.76 -2.93
CA PRO A 49 2.62 -6.08 -3.53
C PRO A 49 2.78 -7.26 -2.53
N GLN A 50 3.76 -7.17 -1.63
CA GLN A 50 4.05 -8.26 -0.68
C GLN A 50 2.95 -8.40 0.39
N ALA A 51 2.43 -7.27 0.87
CA ALA A 51 1.30 -7.25 1.79
C ALA A 51 0.02 -7.83 1.16
N LEU A 52 -0.26 -7.46 -0.09
CA LEU A 52 -1.35 -8.01 -0.89
C LEU A 52 -1.25 -9.53 -1.00
N HIS A 53 -0.07 -10.06 -1.30
CA HIS A 53 0.16 -11.50 -1.35
C HIS A 53 -0.07 -12.21 -0.01
N THR A 54 0.27 -11.55 1.11
CA THR A 54 0.06 -12.11 2.45
C THR A 54 -1.41 -12.11 2.82
N LEU A 55 -2.11 -11.00 2.58
CA LEU A 55 -3.56 -10.88 2.80
C LEU A 55 -4.34 -11.86 1.93
N GLY A 56 -3.98 -11.97 0.66
CA GLY A 56 -4.57 -12.95 -0.26
C GLY A 56 -4.41 -14.38 0.23
N ARG A 57 -3.21 -14.76 0.71
CA ARG A 57 -2.97 -16.09 1.29
C ARG A 57 -3.76 -16.34 2.57
N LEU A 58 -3.89 -15.32 3.41
CA LEU A 58 -4.65 -15.41 4.66
C LEU A 58 -6.14 -15.65 4.38
N ILE A 59 -6.73 -14.87 3.48
CA ILE A 59 -8.15 -14.99 3.12
C ILE A 59 -8.43 -16.29 2.35
N ALA A 60 -7.47 -16.75 1.54
CA ALA A 60 -7.53 -18.05 0.88
C ALA A 60 -7.34 -19.25 1.82
N SER A 61 -7.13 -19.03 3.12
CA SER A 61 -7.15 -20.13 4.09
C SER A 61 -8.53 -20.81 4.11
N PRO A 62 -8.61 -22.15 4.22
CA PRO A 62 -9.88 -22.88 4.09
C PRO A 62 -11.01 -22.41 5.01
N ALA A 63 -10.67 -21.92 6.21
CA ALA A 63 -11.66 -21.41 7.16
C ALA A 63 -12.25 -20.05 6.73
N LEU A 64 -11.39 -19.13 6.29
CA LEU A 64 -11.79 -17.78 5.86
C LEU A 64 -12.41 -17.81 4.46
N SER A 65 -11.92 -18.65 3.56
CA SER A 65 -12.49 -18.83 2.23
C SER A 65 -13.90 -19.43 2.30
N ALA A 66 -14.11 -20.44 3.15
CA ALA A 66 -15.45 -21.00 3.39
C ALA A 66 -16.39 -19.96 4.02
N GLN A 67 -15.90 -19.12 4.93
CA GLN A 67 -16.69 -18.04 5.51
C GLN A 67 -17.03 -16.95 4.49
N ALA A 68 -16.07 -16.55 3.66
CA ALA A 68 -16.25 -15.55 2.61
C ALA A 68 -17.25 -16.02 1.55
N LEU A 69 -17.26 -17.31 1.21
CA LEU A 69 -18.15 -17.87 0.19
C LEU A 69 -19.49 -18.39 0.74
N ARG A 70 -19.75 -18.26 2.05
CA ARG A 70 -20.98 -18.77 2.69
C ARG A 70 -22.20 -17.90 2.39
N SER A 71 -22.05 -16.58 2.43
CA SER A 71 -23.10 -15.63 2.08
C SER A 71 -22.51 -14.29 1.61
N PRO A 72 -23.27 -13.47 0.86
CA PRO A 72 -22.85 -12.11 0.50
C PRO A 72 -22.54 -11.26 1.74
N ASP A 73 -23.35 -11.36 2.80
CA ASP A 73 -23.14 -10.60 4.04
C ASP A 73 -21.83 -10.97 4.74
N SER A 74 -21.44 -12.26 4.73
CA SER A 74 -20.20 -12.70 5.35
C SER A 74 -18.97 -12.29 4.53
N ALA A 75 -19.10 -12.28 3.20
CA ALA A 75 -18.11 -11.73 2.28
C ALA A 75 -17.89 -10.24 2.57
N GLU A 76 -18.97 -9.45 2.68
CA GLU A 76 -18.88 -8.02 2.97
C GLU A 76 -18.28 -7.75 4.35
N ALA A 77 -18.68 -8.50 5.38
CA ALA A 77 -18.11 -8.38 6.72
C ALA A 77 -16.61 -8.71 6.76
N LEU A 78 -16.16 -9.67 5.93
CA LEU A 78 -14.74 -9.99 5.78
C LEU A 78 -13.99 -8.88 5.06
N LEU A 79 -14.55 -8.32 3.98
CA LEU A 79 -13.96 -7.19 3.26
C LEU A 79 -13.90 -5.93 4.13
N LYS A 80 -14.91 -5.62 4.94
CA LYS A 80 -14.88 -4.49 5.88
C LYS A 80 -13.71 -4.54 6.86
N ARG A 81 -13.26 -5.73 7.26
CA ARG A 81 -12.05 -5.86 8.10
C ARG A 81 -10.76 -5.49 7.37
N LEU A 82 -10.76 -5.55 6.03
CA LEU A 82 -9.64 -5.09 5.20
C LEU A 82 -9.68 -3.57 4.98
N ASP A 83 -10.77 -2.90 5.35
CA ASP A 83 -10.90 -1.45 5.22
C ASP A 83 -10.03 -0.66 6.22
N GLU A 84 -9.36 -1.33 7.15
CA GLU A 84 -8.35 -0.68 7.98
C GLU A 84 -6.96 -0.69 7.32
N TYR A 85 -6.78 -1.44 6.23
CA TYR A 85 -5.48 -1.60 5.58
C TYR A 85 -5.24 -0.49 4.53
N ALA A 86 -4.40 0.49 4.86
CA ALA A 86 -4.13 1.67 4.02
C ALA A 86 -3.68 1.36 2.57
N PRO A 87 -2.81 0.36 2.30
CA PRO A 87 -2.37 0.03 0.94
C PRO A 87 -3.45 -0.60 0.05
N LEU A 88 -4.56 -1.05 0.61
CA LEU A 88 -5.66 -1.65 -0.15
C LEU A 88 -6.60 -0.56 -0.67
N ARG A 89 -6.79 -0.52 -1.99
CA ARG A 89 -7.71 0.43 -2.65
C ARG A 89 -9.06 -0.20 -2.90
N ALA A 90 -9.07 -1.44 -3.37
CA ALA A 90 -10.28 -2.19 -3.61
C ALA A 90 -10.07 -3.68 -3.41
N ALA A 91 -11.16 -4.37 -3.08
CA ALA A 91 -11.20 -5.82 -3.00
C ALA A 91 -12.56 -6.33 -3.50
N VAL A 92 -12.57 -7.44 -4.23
CA VAL A 92 -13.79 -8.09 -4.73
C VAL A 92 -13.69 -9.57 -4.45
N ILE A 93 -14.77 -10.15 -3.93
CA ILE A 93 -14.92 -11.60 -3.80
C ILE A 93 -15.88 -12.05 -4.90
N TYR A 94 -15.48 -13.07 -5.63
CA TYR A 94 -16.27 -13.77 -6.64
C TYR A 94 -16.67 -15.15 -6.12
N ASP A 95 -17.90 -15.56 -6.40
CA ASP A 95 -18.38 -16.90 -6.14
C ASP A 95 -17.78 -17.93 -7.14
N GLY A 96 -18.11 -19.21 -6.95
CA GLY A 96 -17.70 -20.28 -7.85
C GLY A 96 -18.36 -20.25 -9.23
N ASN A 97 -19.27 -19.30 -9.49
CA ASN A 97 -19.85 -19.04 -10.81
C ASN A 97 -19.14 -17.87 -11.51
N GLY A 98 -18.21 -17.20 -10.84
CA GLY A 98 -17.50 -16.04 -11.37
C GLY A 98 -18.23 -14.72 -11.15
N ASN A 99 -19.31 -14.68 -10.37
CA ASN A 99 -20.07 -13.46 -10.09
C ASN A 99 -19.54 -12.76 -8.84
N SER A 100 -19.47 -11.43 -8.86
CA SER A 100 -19.11 -10.64 -7.68
C SER A 100 -20.18 -10.77 -6.59
N VAL A 101 -19.78 -11.21 -5.39
CA VAL A 101 -20.67 -11.35 -4.22
C VAL A 101 -20.51 -10.22 -3.22
N ALA A 102 -19.31 -9.65 -3.13
CA ALA A 102 -19.04 -8.49 -2.29
C ALA A 102 -17.88 -7.69 -2.86
N GLN A 103 -17.94 -6.37 -2.63
CA GLN A 103 -16.93 -5.43 -3.07
C GLN A 103 -16.63 -4.42 -1.97
N LEU A 104 -15.37 -4.02 -1.88
CA LEU A 104 -14.88 -2.92 -1.06
C LEU A 104 -14.11 -1.98 -1.97
N GLN A 105 -14.37 -0.69 -1.85
CA GLN A 105 -13.63 0.35 -2.55
C GLN A 105 -13.37 1.51 -1.60
N ARG A 106 -12.17 2.06 -1.65
CA ARG A 106 -11.78 3.26 -0.91
C ARG A 106 -11.50 4.39 -1.88
N GLY A 107 -11.94 5.61 -1.57
CA GLY A 107 -11.66 6.82 -2.36
C GLY A 107 -12.43 6.89 -3.68
N GLU A 108 -11.76 7.23 -4.78
CA GLU A 108 -12.41 7.34 -6.08
C GLU A 108 -13.02 6.01 -6.53
N LYS A 109 -14.25 6.07 -7.06
CA LYS A 109 -14.96 4.90 -7.57
C LYS A 109 -14.15 4.28 -8.70
N LEU A 110 -13.72 3.05 -8.48
CA LEU A 110 -13.11 2.20 -9.48
C LEU A 110 -14.22 1.39 -10.16
N GLN A 111 -14.21 1.37 -11.49
CA GLN A 111 -15.05 0.43 -12.22
C GLN A 111 -14.43 -0.97 -12.06
N LEU A 112 -14.95 -1.75 -11.12
CA LEU A 112 -14.52 -3.12 -10.89
C LEU A 112 -15.39 -4.07 -11.73
N PRO A 113 -14.79 -5.12 -12.30
CA PRO A 113 -15.53 -6.10 -13.09
C PRO A 113 -16.49 -6.89 -12.20
N GLN A 114 -17.74 -7.02 -12.64
CA GLN A 114 -18.76 -7.79 -11.93
C GLN A 114 -18.57 -9.29 -12.14
N GLU A 115 -18.01 -9.66 -13.28
CA GLU A 115 -17.75 -11.05 -13.65
C GLU A 115 -16.24 -11.33 -13.75
N LEU A 116 -15.86 -12.54 -13.36
CA LEU A 116 -14.46 -12.98 -13.40
C LEU A 116 -13.92 -13.04 -14.84
N ASP A 117 -14.79 -13.25 -15.83
CA ASP A 117 -14.39 -13.29 -17.26
C ASP A 117 -13.98 -11.91 -17.79
N GLU A 118 -14.62 -10.83 -17.30
CA GLU A 118 -14.26 -9.45 -17.64
C GLU A 118 -12.93 -9.02 -17.01
N LEU A 119 -12.50 -9.71 -15.94
CA LEU A 119 -11.30 -9.37 -15.19
C LEU A 119 -10.05 -9.37 -16.05
N GLN A 120 -9.92 -10.32 -16.99
CA GLN A 120 -8.72 -10.41 -17.83
C GLN A 120 -8.56 -9.18 -18.71
N ASN A 121 -9.65 -8.69 -19.30
CA ASN A 121 -9.64 -7.47 -20.11
C ASN A 121 -9.42 -6.23 -19.23
N TRP A 122 -10.05 -6.20 -18.05
CA TRP A 122 -9.87 -5.12 -17.08
C TRP A 122 -8.42 -5.02 -16.58
N ARG A 123 -7.74 -6.14 -16.36
CA ARG A 123 -6.33 -6.16 -15.90
C ARG A 123 -5.36 -5.57 -16.92
N VAL A 124 -5.69 -5.62 -18.20
CA VAL A 124 -4.88 -5.00 -19.28
C VAL A 124 -5.03 -3.48 -19.26
N THR A 125 -6.21 -2.97 -18.91
CA THR A 125 -6.48 -1.52 -18.86
C THR A 125 -6.20 -0.91 -17.47
N ALA A 126 -6.14 -1.73 -16.43
CA ALA A 126 -5.83 -1.31 -15.07
C ALA A 126 -4.33 -1.03 -14.89
N PHE A 127 -3.96 0.25 -14.84
CA PHE A 127 -2.60 0.72 -14.52
C PHE A 127 -2.16 0.50 -13.05
N ARG A 128 -2.81 -0.43 -12.33
CA ARG A 128 -2.63 -0.61 -10.87
C ARG A 128 -2.20 -2.03 -10.56
N THR A 129 -1.37 -2.19 -9.52
CA THR A 129 -1.01 -3.51 -8.99
C THR A 129 -2.29 -4.22 -8.52
N ASN A 130 -2.56 -5.36 -9.15
CA ASN A 130 -3.68 -6.23 -8.81
C ASN A 130 -3.16 -7.62 -8.47
N LEU A 131 -3.87 -8.29 -7.58
CA LEU A 131 -3.61 -9.67 -7.20
C LEU A 131 -4.92 -10.45 -7.26
N LEU A 132 -4.92 -11.53 -8.02
CA LEU A 132 -6.00 -12.51 -8.05
C LEU A 132 -5.57 -13.74 -7.27
N VAL A 133 -6.37 -14.16 -6.30
CA VAL A 133 -6.14 -15.37 -5.51
C VAL A 133 -7.38 -16.25 -5.55
N GLU A 134 -7.20 -17.54 -5.79
CA GLU A 134 -8.29 -18.50 -5.72
C GLU A 134 -8.70 -18.75 -4.26
N LEU A 135 -10.01 -18.76 -4.01
CA LEU A 135 -10.58 -19.06 -2.70
C LEU A 135 -11.07 -20.51 -2.70
N PRO A 136 -10.39 -21.43 -2.01
CA PRO A 136 -10.81 -22.84 -1.99
C PRO A 136 -12.15 -22.96 -1.28
N HIS A 137 -13.09 -23.67 -1.91
CA HIS A 137 -14.39 -23.98 -1.31
C HIS A 137 -14.43 -25.46 -0.90
N PRO A 138 -14.78 -25.80 0.35
CA PRO A 138 -14.69 -27.18 0.87
C PRO A 138 -15.64 -28.18 0.19
N SER A 139 -16.68 -27.70 -0.51
CA SER A 139 -17.77 -28.55 -1.04
C SER A 139 -18.24 -28.13 -2.44
N GLY A 140 -17.48 -27.31 -3.16
CA GLY A 140 -17.94 -26.69 -4.40
C GLY A 140 -16.82 -26.11 -5.26
N ARG A 141 -17.19 -25.36 -6.30
CA ARG A 141 -16.21 -24.67 -7.17
C ARG A 141 -15.45 -23.60 -6.36
N PRO A 142 -14.14 -23.45 -6.58
CA PRO A 142 -13.38 -22.39 -5.94
C PRO A 142 -13.92 -21.04 -6.39
N GLY A 143 -14.00 -20.10 -5.45
CA GLY A 143 -14.26 -18.69 -5.78
C GLY A 143 -12.95 -17.97 -6.09
N ALA A 144 -13.02 -16.65 -6.22
CA ALA A 144 -11.83 -15.84 -6.42
C ALA A 144 -11.86 -14.58 -5.56
N LEU A 145 -10.68 -14.09 -5.18
CA LEU A 145 -10.47 -12.83 -4.50
C LEU A 145 -9.58 -11.95 -5.38
N LEU A 146 -10.13 -10.82 -5.81
CA LEU A 146 -9.36 -9.76 -6.43
C LEU A 146 -8.99 -8.73 -5.35
N LEU A 147 -7.72 -8.39 -5.26
CA LEU A 147 -7.22 -7.29 -4.45
C LEU A 147 -6.52 -6.28 -5.36
N VAL A 148 -6.80 -5.00 -5.16
CA VAL A 148 -6.22 -3.90 -5.93
C VAL A 148 -5.47 -2.98 -4.98
N ALA A 149 -4.18 -2.80 -5.21
CA ALA A 149 -3.35 -1.87 -4.46
C ALA A 149 -3.74 -0.42 -4.78
N SER A 150 -3.52 0.46 -3.81
CA SER A 150 -3.42 1.87 -4.12
C SER A 150 -2.13 2.10 -4.91
N SER A 151 -2.27 2.47 -6.18
CA SER A 151 -1.18 3.04 -6.99
C SER A 151 -1.11 4.56 -6.86
N GLU A 152 -2.05 5.17 -6.13
CA GLU A 152 -2.02 6.59 -5.83
C GLU A 152 -0.91 6.82 -4.80
N LEU A 153 0.11 7.58 -5.19
CA LEU A 153 1.00 8.27 -4.27
C LEU A 153 0.14 8.90 -3.15
N PRO A 154 0.43 8.65 -1.86
CA PRO A 154 -0.21 9.41 -0.80
C PRO A 154 0.24 10.87 -0.91
N GLY A 155 -0.66 11.75 -1.33
CA GLY A 155 -0.45 13.21 -1.37
C GLY A 155 -0.11 13.76 -2.76
N ALA A 156 -1.16 14.07 -3.53
CA ALA A 156 -1.16 15.23 -4.42
C ALA A 156 -2.05 16.30 -3.79
#